data_AF-A0A4Q9QKQ0-F1
#
_entry.id   AF-A0A4Q9QKQ0-F1
#
_cell.length_a   1.000
_cell.length_b   1.000
_cell.length_c   1.000
_cell.angle_alpha   90.00
_cell.angle_beta   90.00
_cell.angle_gamma   90.00
#
_symmetry.space_group_name_H-M   'P 1'
#
loop_
_entity.id
_entity.type
_entity.pdbx_description
1 polymer ?
#
loop_
_entity_poly.entity_id
_entity_poly.type
_entity_poly.pdbx_seq_one_letter_code
_entity_poly.pdbx_strand_id
1 'polypeptide(L)' 'MHALLEKVATPPRPRIFACLDEQGICRAFRQSAQPPGPASWHEVNEQRLTWLGTSLPESAFIPR' A
#
# COMPACT_ATOMS: atom_id res chain seq x y z
N MET A 1 -36.93 -14.16 -8.25
CA MET A 1 -36.26 -12.86 -8.49
C MET A 1 -35.25 -12.68 -7.37
N HIS A 2 -33.97 -12.97 -7.62
CA HIS A 2 -32.93 -12.80 -6.60
C HIS A 2 -32.59 -11.30 -6.53
N ALA A 3 -32.99 -10.64 -5.44
CA ALA A 3 -32.53 -9.30 -5.14
C ALA A 3 -31.03 -9.38 -4.82
N LEU A 4 -30.18 -8.99 -5.77
CA LEU A 4 -28.77 -8.74 -5.50
C LEU A 4 -28.75 -7.43 -4.70
N LEU A 5 -28.72 -7.55 -3.36
CA LEU A 5 -28.55 -6.40 -2.49
C LEU A 5 -27.10 -5.93 -2.66
N GLU A 6 -26.87 -5.04 -3.62
CA GLU A 6 -25.59 -4.37 -3.82
C GLU A 6 -25.37 -3.43 -2.62
N LYS A 7 -24.74 -3.97 -1.57
CA LYS A 7 -24.16 -3.16 -0.51
C LYS A 7 -23.21 -2.18 -1.17
N VAL A 8 -23.63 -0.92 -1.30
CA VAL A 8 -22.73 0.20 -1.56
C VAL A 8 -21.80 0.31 -0.36
N ALA A 9 -20.72 -0.45 -0.40
CA ALA A 9 -19.63 -0.30 0.54
C ALA A 9 -18.92 1.01 0.18
N THR A 10 -18.83 1.94 1.11
CA THR A 10 -17.99 3.12 0.96
C THR A 10 -16.58 2.63 0.58
N PRO A 11 -15.99 3.10 -0.52
CA PRO A 11 -14.67 2.64 -0.92
C PRO A 11 -13.71 2.88 0.26
N PRO A 12 -12.90 1.87 0.65
CA PRO A 12 -11.95 2.05 1.74
C PRO A 12 -11.07 3.25 1.42
N ARG A 13 -10.75 4.06 2.44
CA ARG A 13 -9.84 5.20 2.25
C ARG A 13 -8.57 4.71 1.54
N PRO A 14 -8.12 5.42 0.49
CA PRO A 14 -6.92 5.01 -0.23
C PRO A 14 -5.74 5.03 0.73
N ARG A 15 -5.05 3.89 0.83
CA ARG A 15 -3.83 3.71 1.62
C ARG A 15 -2.64 3.84 0.69
N ILE A 16 -1.47 4.12 1.26
CA ILE A 16 -0.24 4.24 0.50
C ILE A 16 0.56 2.96 0.74
N PHE A 17 1.02 2.33 -0.33
CA PHE A 17 1.87 1.15 -0.28
C PHE A 17 3.21 1.44 -0.94
N ALA A 18 4.28 0.94 -0.32
CA ALA A 18 5.62 0.87 -0.90
C ALA A 18 5.94 -0.58 -1.28
N CYS A 19 6.40 -0.80 -2.51
CA CYS A 19 6.92 -2.09 -2.95
C CYS A 19 8.39 -2.17 -2.57
N LEU A 20 8.76 -3.15 -1.76
CA LEU A 20 10.13 -3.42 -1.38
C LEU A 20 10.67 -4.60 -2.21
N ASP A 21 11.96 -4.58 -2.51
CA ASP A 21 12.64 -5.77 -2.99
C ASP A 21 13.10 -6.67 -1.83
N GLU A 22 13.76 -7.77 -2.15
CA GLU A 22 14.27 -8.74 -1.17
C GLU A 22 15.29 -8.15 -0.18
N GLN A 23 15.90 -7.01 -0.52
CA GLN A 23 16.85 -6.27 0.31
C GLN A 23 16.17 -5.18 1.15
N GLY A 24 14.84 -5.04 1.05
CA GLY A 24 14.08 -4.00 1.74
C GLY A 24 14.17 -2.62 1.07
N ILE A 25 14.65 -2.54 -0.17
CA ILE A 25 14.79 -1.28 -0.91
C ILE A 25 13.48 -0.92 -1.60
N CYS A 26 13.06 0.34 -1.51
CA CYS A 26 11.86 0.80 -2.20
C CYS A 26 12.05 0.79 -3.71
N ARG A 27 11.17 0.11 -4.42
CA ARG A 27 11.14 0.05 -5.88
C ARG A 27 10.00 0.88 -6.48
N ALA A 28 8.87 0.98 -5.78
CA ALA A 28 7.69 1.67 -6.28
C ALA A 28 6.75 2.09 -5.16
N PHE A 29 5.85 3.02 -5.47
CA PHE A 29 4.72 3.40 -4.64
C PHE A 29 3.40 3.18 -5.36
N ARG A 30 2.36 2.86 -4.59
CA ARG A 30 0.99 2.79 -5.11
C ARG A 30 -0.01 3.21 -4.05
N GLN A 31 -0.94 4.07 -4.45
CA GLN A 31 -2.11 4.39 -3.64
C GLN A 31 -3.28 3.49 -4.05
N SER A 32 -3.79 2.72 -3.10
CA SER A 32 -4.90 1.79 -3.33
C SER A 32 -5.61 1.44 -2.03
N ALA A 33 -6.82 0.92 -2.12
CA ALA A 33 -7.53 0.41 -0.94
C ALA A 33 -6.94 -0.92 -0.42
N GLN A 34 -6.23 -1.66 -1.30
CA GLN A 34 -5.66 -2.99 -1.03
C GLN A 34 -4.25 -3.11 -1.62
N PRO A 35 -3.41 -4.03 -1.11
CA PRO A 35 -2.10 -4.33 -1.66
C PRO A 35 -2.19 -4.69 -3.15
N PRO A 36 -1.36 -4.07 -4.02
CA PRO A 36 -1.54 -4.18 -5.46
C PRO A 36 -1.07 -5.48 -6.16
N GLY A 37 -0.97 -6.60 -5.44
CA GLY A 37 -0.59 -7.90 -6.01
C GLY A 37 0.35 -8.69 -5.10
N PRO A 38 1.03 -9.72 -5.64
CA PRO A 38 1.87 -10.64 -4.85
C PRO A 38 3.25 -10.07 -4.47
N ALA A 39 3.63 -8.91 -5.01
CA ALA A 39 4.89 -8.28 -4.63
C ALA A 39 4.86 -7.83 -3.15
N SER A 40 6.04 -7.62 -2.56
CA SER A 40 6.20 -7.21 -1.16
C SER A 40 5.76 -5.77 -0.95
N TRP A 41 4.45 -5.56 -0.93
CA TRP A 41 3.80 -4.27 -0.69
C TRP A 41 3.59 -4.08 0.81
N HIS A 42 4.18 -3.03 1.34
CA HIS A 42 4.04 -2.64 2.73
C HIS A 42 3.26 -1.33 2.83
N GLU A 43 2.30 -1.28 3.75
CA GLU A 43 1.54 -0.05 4.00
C GLU A 43 2.43 0.98 4.70
N VAL A 44 2.45 2.20 4.17
CA VAL A 44 3.28 3.30 4.64
C VAL A 44 2.42 4.52 4.97
N ASN A 45 2.89 5.36 5.89
CA ASN A 45 2.19 6.58 6.28
C ASN A 45 2.19 7.66 5.19
N GLU A 46 3.20 7.67 4.32
CA GLU A 46 3.33 8.68 3.26
C GLU A 46 4.17 8.18 2.08
N GLN A 47 4.09 8.89 0.95
CA GLN A 47 4.91 8.63 -0.22
C GLN A 47 6.03 9.67 -0.30
N ARG A 48 7.29 9.23 -0.17
CA ARG A 48 8.46 10.08 -0.37
C ARG A 48 9.32 9.55 -1.50
N LEU A 49 9.51 10.38 -2.54
CA LEU A 49 10.35 10.02 -3.69
C LEU A 49 11.82 9.74 -3.29
N THR A 50 12.30 10.35 -2.20
CA THR A 50 13.63 10.11 -1.65
C THR A 50 13.87 8.68 -1.18
N TRP A 51 12.80 7.89 -0.95
CA TRP A 51 12.93 6.49 -0.56
C TRP A 51 13.14 5.56 -1.77
N LEU A 52 12.87 6.01 -3.00
CA LEU A 52 13.11 5.18 -4.19
C LEU A 52 14.59 4.84 -4.30
N GLY A 53 14.90 3.54 -4.36
CA GLY A 53 16.27 3.05 -4.38
C GLY A 53 16.97 3.05 -3.02
N THR A 54 16.28 3.35 -1.92
CA THR A 54 16.83 3.24 -0.56
C THR A 54 15.98 2.32 0.32
N SER A 55 16.55 1.87 1.45
CA SER A 55 15.79 1.18 2.48
C SER A 55 14.81 2.14 3.16
N LEU A 56 13.62 1.64 3.50
CA LEU A 56 12.64 2.44 4.24
C LEU A 56 13.00 2.48 5.72
N PRO A 57 12.94 3.66 6.37
CA PRO A 57 13.04 3.73 7.82
C PRO A 57 11.82 3.08 8.47
N GLU A 58 11.96 2.58 9.70
CA GLU A 58 10.84 1.95 10.43
C GLU A 58 9.65 2.91 10.62
N SER A 59 9.93 4.21 10.73
CA SER A 59 8.91 5.28 10.82
C SER A 59 8.13 5.52 9.52
N ALA A 60 8.52 4.89 8.41
CA ALA A 60 7.76 4.94 7.16
C ALA A 60 6.53 4.01 7.19
N PHE A 61 6.54 2.99 8.04
CA PHE A 61 5.47 2.00 8.12
C PHE A 61 4.37 2.44 9.08
N ILE A 62 3.14 2.05 8.76
CA ILE A 62 2.03 2.25 9.69
C ILE A 62 2.30 1.45 10.97
N PRO A 63 2.24 2.10 12.16
CA PRO A 63 2.41 1.40 13.44
C PRO A 63 1.33 0.34 13.59
N ARG A 64 1.75 -0.84 14.06
CA ARG A 64 0.89 -2.03 14.21
C ARG A 64 -0.05 -1.95 15.41
#